data_AF-A0AAU1LJK6-F1
#
_entry.id   AF-A0AAU1LJK6-F1
#
_cell.length_a   1.000
_cell.length_b   1.000
_cell.length_c   1.000
_cell.angle_alpha   90.00
_cell.angle_beta   90.00
_cell.angle_gamma   90.00
#
_symmetry.space_group_name_H-M   'P 1'
#
loop_
_entity.id
_entity.type
_entity.pdbx_description
1 polymer ?
#
loop_
_entity_poly.entity_id
_entity_poly.type
_entity_poly.pdbx_seq_one_letter_code
_entity_poly.pdbx_strand_id
1 'polypeptide(L)'
;MNLTDTGCSVGPHGRLQRPKFRELLTYARPGDAVHISEMFRLVRGTGHILDVLDILHRDRLALRIHDGAFSAMDLTARHPRTGELLSTVKFMVQTLAAAGELQRDLQRELTYDGLRAAEAKGSKGGRRPAVPAGKTDTVRTAYLEGRSIAALAREHGVSRGAIRTAVADLMPEHTASSSEDAPAPKVPVTLDMPGKVADFLRALSMLEPAERAALDHGVTVRRGQGYTLRVSAIPSVHRGLLAHCQPLDGTQGAPIVPAQRKARREYESRVNAFTGDTP
;
A
#
# COMPACT_ATOMS: atom_id res chain seq x y z
N MET A 1 15.01 33.71 12.83
CA MET A 1 13.58 33.33 12.85
C MET A 1 13.49 31.96 13.52
N ASN A 2 12.88 31.86 14.71
CA ASN A 2 12.88 30.63 15.51
C ASN A 2 11.86 29.62 14.94
N LEU A 3 12.33 28.52 14.37
CA LEU A 3 11.50 27.43 13.86
C LEU A 3 11.09 26.50 15.01
N THR A 4 10.00 26.83 15.70
CA THR A 4 9.30 25.88 16.57
C THR A 4 8.18 25.18 15.80
N ASP A 5 8.35 23.85 15.75
CA ASP A 5 7.46 22.75 15.37
C ASP A 5 6.03 23.08 14.91
N THR A 6 5.67 22.70 13.68
CA THR A 6 4.26 22.47 13.30
C THR A 6 4.14 21.67 11.99
N GLY A 7 3.47 20.52 12.07
CA GLY A 7 2.81 19.86 10.93
C GLY A 7 3.61 18.75 10.24
N CYS A 8 3.38 17.50 10.65
CA CYS A 8 3.97 16.30 10.04
C CYS A 8 2.88 15.59 9.20
N SER A 9 2.83 15.80 7.89
CA SER A 9 2.12 14.90 6.96
C SER A 9 3.09 13.86 6.40
N VAL A 10 2.63 12.62 6.27
CA VAL A 10 3.43 11.45 5.90
C VAL A 10 3.12 11.10 4.44
N GLY A 11 4.11 11.29 3.55
CA GLY A 11 4.11 10.79 2.19
C GLY A 11 5.47 10.18 1.86
N PRO A 12 5.53 9.03 1.16
CA PRO A 12 6.79 8.37 0.82
C PRO A 12 7.40 9.04 -0.42
N HIS A 13 8.73 9.23 -0.36
CA HIS A 13 9.60 9.75 -1.42
C HIS A 13 9.52 11.27 -1.72
N GLY A 14 10.58 11.98 -1.32
CA GLY A 14 11.00 13.23 -1.96
C GLY A 14 11.08 14.45 -1.04
N ARG A 15 12.32 14.89 -0.79
CA ARG A 15 12.75 16.26 -0.42
C ARG A 15 11.99 16.93 0.71
N LEU A 16 12.60 16.99 1.91
CA LEU A 16 12.36 18.04 2.93
C LEU A 16 10.97 18.67 2.83
N GLN A 17 9.91 17.88 3.08
CA GLN A 17 8.52 18.33 3.01
C GLN A 17 8.15 19.12 4.26
N ARG A 18 9.00 20.07 4.63
CA ARG A 18 8.74 21.03 5.69
C ARG A 18 8.31 22.32 5.01
N PRO A 19 6.99 22.58 4.84
CA PRO A 19 6.52 23.75 4.11
C PRO A 19 7.10 25.05 4.69
N LYS A 20 7.16 25.15 6.02
CA LYS A 20 7.80 26.28 6.72
C LYS A 20 9.31 26.44 6.44
N PHE A 21 10.03 25.34 6.21
CA PHE A 21 11.45 25.43 5.84
C PHE A 21 11.60 25.97 4.41
N ARG A 22 10.74 25.55 3.48
CA ARG A 22 10.74 26.09 2.11
C ARG A 22 10.36 27.57 2.08
N GLU A 23 9.38 27.95 2.89
CA GLU A 23 9.00 29.36 3.06
C GLU A 23 10.16 30.19 3.61
N LEU A 24 10.88 29.67 4.62
CA LEU A 24 12.09 30.30 5.14
C LEU A 24 13.15 30.50 4.05
N LEU A 25 13.42 29.47 3.24
CA LEU A 25 14.38 29.57 2.14
C LEU A 25 13.97 30.60 1.08
N THR A 26 12.66 30.78 0.86
CA THR A 26 12.14 31.78 -0.09
C THR A 26 12.31 33.21 0.45
N TYR A 27 12.21 33.38 1.77
CA TYR A 27 12.39 34.66 2.44
C TYR A 27 13.86 35.05 2.62
N ALA A 28 14.73 34.06 2.85
CA ALA A 28 16.12 34.26 3.21
C ALA A 28 16.93 34.89 2.06
N ARG A 29 17.88 35.75 2.42
CA ARG A 29 18.80 36.40 1.49
C ARG A 29 20.19 35.79 1.60
N PRO A 30 21.00 35.83 0.51
CA PRO A 30 22.39 35.45 0.58
C PRO A 30 23.13 36.18 1.71
N GLY A 31 23.82 35.42 2.58
CA GLY A 31 24.49 35.93 3.77
C GLY A 31 23.70 35.80 5.07
N ASP A 32 22.42 35.45 5.01
CA ASP A 32 21.61 35.23 6.20
C ASP A 32 22.01 33.94 6.95
N ALA A 33 21.77 33.92 8.25
CA ALA A 33 21.99 32.75 9.11
C ALA A 33 20.65 32.11 9.51
N VAL A 34 20.53 30.82 9.26
CA VAL A 34 19.42 29.98 9.72
C VAL A 34 19.78 29.42 11.09
N HIS A 35 18.95 29.75 12.09
CA HIS A 35 19.11 29.25 13.45
C HIS A 35 18.09 28.16 13.72
N ILE A 36 18.57 27.00 14.15
CA ILE A 36 17.72 25.89 14.59
C ILE A 36 18.12 25.46 16.00
N SER A 37 17.15 24.95 16.77
CA SER A 37 17.45 24.38 18.08
C SER A 37 18.30 23.11 17.93
N GLU A 38 17.89 22.18 17.07
CA GLU A 38 18.55 20.88 16.92
C GLU A 38 18.43 20.35 15.49
N MET A 39 19.45 19.64 14.99
CA MET A 39 19.48 19.14 13.62
C MET A 39 18.37 18.13 13.31
N PHE A 40 18.11 17.19 14.23
CA PHE A 40 17.09 16.15 14.05
C PHE A 40 15.65 16.70 14.07
N ARG A 41 15.45 17.97 14.44
CA ARG A 41 14.17 18.66 14.27
C ARG A 41 13.95 19.16 12.86
N LEU A 42 14.99 19.25 12.04
CA LEU A 42 14.91 19.66 10.65
C LEU A 42 14.84 18.45 9.72
N VAL A 43 15.60 17.40 10.01
CA VAL A 43 15.75 16.22 9.16
C VAL A 43 15.15 14.96 9.76
N ARG A 44 14.54 14.10 8.92
CA ARG A 44 14.00 12.78 9.33
C ARG A 44 15.02 11.63 9.30
N GLY A 45 16.25 11.89 8.84
CA GLY A 45 17.28 10.87 8.71
C GLY A 45 18.61 11.44 8.21
N THR A 46 19.65 10.61 8.31
CA THR A 46 21.05 10.93 8.01
C THR A 46 21.26 11.51 6.61
N GLY A 47 20.70 10.86 5.58
CA GLY A 47 20.85 11.31 4.19
C GLY A 47 20.31 12.73 3.97
N HIS A 48 19.25 13.10 4.68
CA HIS A 48 18.66 14.44 4.57
C HIS A 48 19.53 15.54 5.21
N ILE A 49 20.49 15.20 6.09
CA ILE A 49 21.41 16.18 6.68
C ILE A 49 22.28 16.80 5.60
N LEU A 50 22.92 15.96 4.78
CA LEU A 50 23.80 16.41 3.71
C LEU A 50 23.00 17.21 2.66
N ASP A 51 21.80 16.75 2.31
CA ASP A 51 20.91 17.48 1.40
C ASP A 51 20.59 18.90 1.89
N VAL A 52 20.30 19.07 3.18
CA VAL A 52 20.05 20.39 3.78
C VAL A 52 21.28 21.27 3.69
N LEU A 53 22.46 20.74 4.03
CA LEU A 53 23.71 21.51 4.00
C LEU A 53 24.07 21.98 2.58
N ASP A 54 23.71 21.20 1.56
CA ASP A 54 23.90 21.58 0.16
C ASP A 54 22.89 22.62 -0.32
N ILE A 55 21.63 22.54 0.13
CA ILE A 55 20.63 23.59 -0.14
C ILE A 55 21.05 24.91 0.50
N LEU A 56 21.39 24.92 1.78
CA LEU A 56 21.80 26.13 2.50
C LEU A 56 23.04 26.76 1.84
N HIS A 57 23.97 25.94 1.36
CA HIS A 57 25.13 26.45 0.64
C HIS A 57 24.79 27.09 -0.70
N ARG A 58 23.94 26.44 -1.51
CA ARG A 58 23.48 26.97 -2.79
C ARG A 58 22.88 28.36 -2.62
N ASP A 59 22.11 28.53 -1.55
CA ASP A 59 21.42 29.79 -1.23
C ASP A 59 22.33 30.78 -0.46
N ARG A 60 23.60 30.42 -0.21
CA ARG A 60 24.61 31.19 0.54
C ARG A 60 24.16 31.55 1.96
N LEU A 61 23.54 30.58 2.63
CA LEU A 61 23.04 30.68 4.00
C LEU A 61 23.98 29.98 4.97
N ALA A 62 24.18 30.57 6.14
CA ALA A 62 24.86 29.93 7.26
C ALA A 62 23.87 29.09 8.10
N LEU A 63 24.36 28.04 8.77
CA LEU A 63 23.56 27.24 9.71
C LEU A 63 24.13 27.37 11.11
N ARG A 64 23.28 27.70 12.09
CA ARG A 64 23.61 27.68 13.51
C ARG A 64 22.68 26.74 14.25
N ILE A 65 23.28 25.82 15.00
CA ILE A 65 22.57 24.80 15.77
C ILE A 65 22.85 25.09 17.23
N HIS A 66 21.80 25.24 18.04
CA HIS A 66 21.94 25.65 19.44
C HIS A 66 22.10 24.49 20.42
N ASP A 67 21.65 23.29 20.05
CA ASP A 67 21.57 22.12 20.93
C ASP A 67 21.87 20.80 20.19
N GLY A 68 22.21 19.78 20.96
CA GLY A 68 22.51 18.44 20.48
C GLY A 68 23.94 18.24 19.97
N ALA A 69 24.19 17.08 19.37
CA ALA A 69 25.52 16.62 18.98
C ALA A 69 26.24 17.55 17.96
N PHE A 70 25.49 18.41 17.27
CA PHE A 70 26.01 19.29 16.23
C PHE A 70 26.19 20.75 16.64
N SER A 71 25.84 21.13 17.88
CA SER A 71 25.80 22.53 18.33
C SER A 71 27.16 23.24 18.32
N ALA A 72 28.24 22.52 18.61
CA ALA A 72 29.60 23.04 18.65
C ALA A 72 30.35 22.98 17.30
N MET A 73 29.68 22.59 16.21
CA MET A 73 30.31 22.36 14.91
C MET A 73 29.80 23.33 13.85
N ASP A 74 30.74 23.87 13.06
CA ASP A 74 30.39 24.55 11.82
C ASP A 74 30.18 23.52 10.69
N LEU A 75 28.93 23.11 10.53
CA LEU A 75 28.53 22.20 9.46
C LEU A 75 28.47 22.85 8.08
N THR A 76 28.74 24.15 7.96
CA THR A 76 28.76 24.87 6.68
C THR A 76 30.17 25.11 6.15
N ALA A 77 31.21 24.68 6.88
CA ALA A 77 32.60 24.82 6.47
C ALA A 77 32.86 24.15 5.11
N ARG A 78 33.41 24.92 4.17
CA ARG A 78 33.63 24.53 2.78
C ARG A 78 35.04 24.83 2.31
N HIS A 79 35.53 24.02 1.38
CA HIS A 79 36.90 24.08 0.92
C HIS A 79 37.10 25.36 0.09
N PRO A 80 38.09 26.22 0.42
CA PRO A 80 38.20 27.55 -0.18
C PRO A 80 38.35 27.58 -1.70
N ARG A 81 38.91 26.51 -2.30
CA ARG A 81 39.15 26.45 -3.76
C ARG A 81 38.04 25.73 -4.54
N THR A 82 37.33 24.79 -3.92
CA THR A 82 36.35 23.94 -4.64
C THR A 82 34.91 24.29 -4.28
N GLY A 83 34.67 24.99 -3.17
CA GLY A 83 33.31 25.29 -2.67
C GLY A 83 32.59 24.06 -2.10
N GLU A 84 33.20 22.87 -2.18
CA GLU A 84 32.63 21.64 -1.66
C GLU A 84 32.66 21.61 -0.14
N LEU A 85 31.70 20.91 0.47
CA LEU A 85 31.65 20.65 1.90
C LEU A 85 32.94 19.93 2.34
N LEU A 86 33.58 20.42 3.41
CA LEU A 86 34.81 19.81 3.92
C LEU A 86 34.62 18.31 4.14
N SER A 87 35.60 17.52 3.74
CA SER A 87 35.57 16.06 3.96
C SER A 87 35.47 15.72 5.44
N THR A 88 36.06 16.53 6.32
CA THR A 88 35.92 16.41 7.78
C THR A 88 34.48 16.63 8.25
N VAL A 89 33.77 17.61 7.69
CA VAL A 89 32.34 17.85 7.99
C VAL A 89 31.50 16.67 7.49
N LYS A 90 31.72 16.22 6.24
CA LYS A 90 31.03 15.04 5.69
C LYS A 90 31.24 13.81 6.57
N PHE A 91 32.49 13.55 6.96
CA PHE A 91 32.86 12.45 7.85
C PHE A 91 32.17 12.55 9.21
N MET A 92 32.27 13.70 9.90
CA MET A 92 31.65 13.90 11.21
C MET A 92 30.13 13.72 11.17
N VAL A 93 29.47 14.27 10.14
CA VAL A 93 28.03 14.09 9.93
C VAL A 93 27.70 12.61 9.78
N GLN A 94 28.43 11.88 8.92
CA GLN A 94 28.21 10.46 8.69
C GLN A 94 28.45 9.62 9.95
N THR A 95 29.53 9.88 10.70
CA THR A 95 29.85 9.16 11.94
C THR A 95 28.81 9.37 13.03
N LEU A 96 28.42 10.62 13.30
CA LEU A 96 27.41 10.93 14.32
C LEU A 96 26.03 10.38 13.95
N ALA A 97 25.72 10.40 12.67
CA ALA A 97 24.48 9.85 12.18
C ALA A 97 24.44 8.32 12.27
N ALA A 98 25.55 7.64 11.93
CA ALA A 98 25.70 6.20 12.11
C ALA A 98 25.60 5.80 13.59
N ALA A 99 26.20 6.58 14.49
CA ALA A 99 26.05 6.38 15.94
C ALA A 99 24.59 6.52 16.40
N GLY A 100 23.85 7.50 15.87
CA GLY A 100 22.42 7.66 16.15
C GLY A 100 21.54 6.56 15.55
N GLU A 101 21.93 5.93 14.44
CA GLU A 101 21.29 4.72 13.89
C GLU A 101 21.54 3.52 14.79
N LEU A 102 22.81 3.27 15.16
CA LEU A 102 23.20 2.20 16.08
C LEU A 102 22.42 2.28 17.40
N GLN A 103 22.34 3.47 18.01
CA GLN A 103 21.60 3.65 19.26
C GLN A 103 20.11 3.33 19.11
N ARG A 104 19.49 3.72 17.98
CA ARG A 104 18.08 3.41 17.72
C ARG A 104 17.84 1.92 17.56
N ASP A 105 18.75 1.22 16.91
CA ASP A 105 18.64 -0.23 16.72
C ASP A 105 18.82 -0.97 18.05
N LEU A 106 19.79 -0.58 18.87
CA LEU A 106 19.94 -1.13 20.24
C LEU A 106 18.68 -0.90 21.10
N GLN A 107 18.07 0.28 21.03
CA GLN A 107 16.82 0.55 21.76
C GLN A 107 15.66 -0.34 21.27
N ARG A 108 15.58 -0.62 19.96
CA ARG A 108 14.58 -1.53 19.40
C ARG A 108 14.82 -2.96 19.88
N GLU A 109 16.06 -3.44 19.85
CA GLU A 109 16.43 -4.76 20.35
C GLU A 109 16.01 -4.94 21.81
N LEU A 110 16.38 -4.00 22.68
CA LEU A 110 15.96 -4.01 24.09
C LEU A 110 14.43 -3.98 24.26
N THR A 111 13.73 -3.26 23.39
CA THR A 111 12.26 -3.23 23.40
C THR A 111 11.68 -4.59 23.02
N TYR A 112 12.23 -5.24 21.99
CA TYR A 112 11.80 -6.59 21.59
C TYR A 112 12.09 -7.61 22.68
N ASP A 113 13.21 -7.51 23.39
CA ASP A 113 13.53 -8.36 24.53
C ASP A 113 12.50 -8.18 25.65
N GLY A 114 12.14 -6.93 25.95
CA GLY A 114 11.08 -6.61 26.91
C GLY A 114 9.72 -7.16 26.49
N LEU A 115 9.36 -7.06 25.21
CA LEU A 115 8.12 -7.63 24.66
C LEU A 115 8.11 -9.16 24.76
N ARG A 116 9.20 -9.84 24.38
CA ARG A 116 9.35 -11.30 24.52
C ARG A 116 9.22 -11.74 25.97
N ALA A 117 9.83 -11.01 26.90
CA ALA A 117 9.70 -11.28 28.33
C ALA A 117 8.27 -11.07 28.85
N ALA A 118 7.54 -10.07 28.32
CA ALA A 118 6.14 -9.82 28.67
C ALA A 118 5.20 -10.89 28.09
N GLU A 119 5.44 -11.33 26.86
CA GLU A 119 4.72 -12.43 26.21
C GLU A 119 4.91 -13.75 26.95
N ALA A 120 6.14 -14.06 27.40
CA ALA A 120 6.42 -15.22 28.23
C ALA A 120 5.66 -15.21 29.57
N LYS A 121 5.33 -14.02 30.09
CA LYS A 121 4.47 -13.83 31.28
C LYS A 121 2.97 -13.84 30.96
N GLY A 122 2.58 -14.11 29.72
CA GLY A 122 1.18 -14.15 29.28
C GLY A 122 0.56 -12.79 28.97
N SER A 123 1.36 -11.71 28.94
CA SER A 123 0.84 -10.39 28.55
C SER A 123 0.61 -10.36 27.05
N LYS A 124 -0.66 -10.24 26.63
CA LYS A 124 -1.03 -9.96 25.24
C LYS A 124 -1.02 -8.45 25.03
N GLY A 125 -0.02 -7.97 24.30
CA GLY A 125 0.03 -6.58 23.85
C GLY A 125 -1.12 -6.22 22.90
N GLY A 126 -1.17 -4.95 22.48
CA GLY A 126 -2.16 -4.47 21.51
C GLY A 126 -3.48 -3.98 22.11
N ARG A 127 -4.45 -3.68 21.23
CA ARG A 127 -5.76 -3.14 21.62
C ARG A 127 -6.57 -4.24 22.32
N ARG A 128 -7.08 -3.93 23.52
CA ARG A 128 -7.98 -4.84 24.25
C ARG A 128 -9.21 -5.20 23.38
N PRO A 129 -9.70 -6.44 23.43
CA PRO A 129 -10.91 -6.85 22.73
C PRO A 129 -12.09 -5.92 23.05
N ALA A 130 -12.86 -5.55 22.03
CA ALA A 130 -14.02 -4.68 22.18
C ALA A 130 -15.16 -5.36 22.96
N VAL A 131 -15.23 -6.69 22.91
CA VAL A 131 -16.06 -7.50 23.81
C VAL A 131 -15.17 -7.94 24.98
N PRO A 132 -15.43 -7.48 26.21
CA PRO A 132 -14.63 -7.87 27.37
C PRO A 132 -14.85 -9.34 27.70
N ALA A 133 -13.82 -10.00 28.26
CA ALA A 133 -13.83 -11.43 28.54
C ALA A 133 -15.07 -11.91 29.31
N GLY A 134 -15.54 -11.16 30.32
CA GLY A 134 -16.74 -11.50 31.09
C GLY A 134 -18.07 -11.42 30.33
N LYS A 135 -18.09 -10.84 29.12
CA LYS A 135 -19.26 -10.81 28.22
C LYS A 135 -19.09 -11.72 27.01
N THR A 136 -17.87 -12.19 26.74
CA THR A 136 -17.59 -13.06 25.58
C THR A 136 -18.38 -14.35 25.67
N ASP A 137 -18.46 -14.98 26.85
CA ASP A 137 -19.20 -16.22 27.02
C ASP A 137 -20.71 -16.01 26.78
N THR A 138 -21.28 -14.91 27.27
CA THR A 138 -22.69 -14.57 27.02
C THR A 138 -22.98 -14.36 25.52
N VAL A 139 -22.06 -13.70 24.80
CA VAL A 139 -22.17 -13.49 23.35
C VAL A 139 -22.08 -14.82 22.60
N ARG A 140 -21.18 -15.70 23.03
CA ARG A 140 -20.97 -17.03 22.43
C ARG A 140 -22.18 -17.93 22.63
N THR A 141 -22.72 -18.03 23.84
CA THR A 141 -23.92 -18.81 24.14
C THR A 141 -25.11 -18.29 23.33
N ALA A 142 -25.36 -16.98 23.35
CA ALA A 142 -26.46 -16.38 22.59
C ALA A 142 -26.31 -16.61 21.07
N TYR A 143 -25.09 -16.63 20.55
CA TYR A 143 -24.82 -16.98 19.15
C TYR A 143 -25.17 -18.45 18.84
N LEU A 144 -24.78 -19.39 19.71
CA LEU A 144 -25.13 -20.81 19.58
C LEU A 144 -26.64 -21.06 19.67
N GLU A 145 -27.35 -20.24 20.44
CA GLU A 145 -28.83 -20.22 20.50
C GLU A 145 -29.48 -19.60 19.24
N GLY A 146 -28.70 -19.19 18.24
CA GLY A 146 -29.18 -18.70 16.95
C GLY A 146 -29.38 -17.18 16.86
N ARG A 147 -28.93 -16.40 17.84
CA ARG A 147 -29.01 -14.92 17.77
C ARG A 147 -28.10 -14.38 16.68
N SER A 148 -28.64 -13.47 15.86
CA SER A 148 -27.86 -12.86 14.78
C SER A 148 -26.73 -11.95 15.30
N ILE A 149 -25.61 -11.90 14.58
CA ILE A 149 -24.48 -11.00 14.84
C ILE A 149 -24.92 -9.53 14.94
N ALA A 150 -25.91 -9.13 14.14
CA ALA A 150 -26.44 -7.77 14.15
C ALA A 150 -27.25 -7.45 15.42
N ALA A 151 -27.95 -8.44 16.00
CA ALA A 151 -28.66 -8.27 17.26
C ALA A 151 -27.66 -8.15 18.42
N LEU A 152 -26.68 -9.05 18.50
CA LEU A 152 -25.62 -9.05 19.52
C LEU A 152 -24.80 -7.76 19.50
N ALA A 153 -24.49 -7.24 18.31
CA ALA A 153 -23.75 -5.99 18.16
C ALA A 153 -24.49 -4.79 18.78
N ARG A 154 -25.81 -4.70 18.57
CA ARG A 154 -26.65 -3.64 19.14
C ARG A 154 -26.79 -3.79 20.66
N GLU A 155 -27.02 -5.02 21.12
CA GLU A 155 -27.19 -5.35 22.54
C GLU A 155 -25.96 -5.00 23.37
N HIS A 156 -24.76 -5.28 22.84
CA HIS A 156 -23.51 -5.02 23.55
C HIS A 156 -22.88 -3.66 23.21
N GLY A 157 -23.50 -2.86 22.34
CA GLY A 157 -22.98 -1.53 21.95
C GLY A 157 -21.65 -1.58 21.21
N VAL A 158 -21.36 -2.67 20.48
CA VAL A 158 -20.10 -2.88 19.75
C VAL A 158 -20.36 -3.05 18.25
N SER A 159 -19.31 -2.94 17.44
CA SER A 159 -19.44 -3.17 16.00
C SER A 159 -19.74 -4.65 15.70
N ARG A 160 -20.38 -4.93 14.55
CA ARG A 160 -20.57 -6.30 14.06
C ARG A 160 -19.25 -7.05 13.91
N GLY A 161 -18.18 -6.34 13.53
CA GLY A 161 -16.83 -6.89 13.45
C GLY A 161 -16.32 -7.38 14.81
N ALA A 162 -16.55 -6.63 15.89
CA ALA A 162 -16.17 -7.04 17.24
C ALA A 162 -16.88 -8.34 17.68
N ILE A 163 -18.18 -8.46 17.40
CA ILE A 163 -18.93 -9.70 17.66
C ILE A 163 -18.38 -10.85 16.81
N ARG A 164 -18.16 -10.62 15.51
CA ARG A 164 -17.59 -11.62 14.60
C ARG A 164 -16.22 -12.12 15.07
N THR A 165 -15.38 -11.24 15.61
CA THR A 165 -14.10 -11.63 16.23
C THR A 165 -14.30 -12.46 17.50
N ALA A 166 -15.32 -12.15 18.32
CA ALA A 166 -15.59 -12.86 19.57
C ALA A 166 -16.16 -14.29 19.37
N VAL A 167 -16.87 -14.52 18.27
CA VAL A 167 -17.46 -15.84 17.92
C VAL A 167 -16.74 -16.52 16.75
N ALA A 168 -15.56 -16.03 16.36
CA ALA A 168 -14.86 -16.45 15.14
C ALA A 168 -14.62 -17.97 15.07
N ASP A 169 -14.37 -18.61 16.21
CA ASP A 169 -14.17 -20.06 16.37
C ASP A 169 -15.47 -20.88 16.36
N LEU A 170 -16.61 -20.23 16.63
CA LEU A 170 -17.95 -20.85 16.58
C LEU A 170 -18.65 -20.63 15.25
N MET A 171 -18.14 -19.69 14.43
CA MET A 171 -18.61 -19.59 13.07
C MET A 171 -18.19 -20.87 12.34
N PRO A 172 -19.08 -21.52 11.59
CA PRO A 172 -18.61 -22.48 10.61
C PRO A 172 -17.61 -21.73 9.74
N GLU A 173 -16.35 -22.15 9.75
CA GLU A 173 -15.46 -21.80 8.66
C GLU A 173 -16.28 -22.07 7.40
N HIS A 174 -16.33 -21.13 6.47
CA HIS A 174 -16.36 -21.60 5.10
C HIS A 174 -15.00 -22.28 4.89
N THR A 175 -14.84 -23.48 5.46
CA THR A 175 -13.94 -24.49 4.94
C THR A 175 -14.27 -24.47 3.47
N ALA A 176 -13.28 -24.13 2.65
CA ALA A 176 -13.34 -24.39 1.24
C ALA A 176 -13.97 -25.79 1.10
N SER A 177 -15.07 -25.86 0.36
CA SER A 177 -15.76 -27.10 0.07
C SER A 177 -14.81 -28.01 -0.70
N SER A 178 -13.95 -28.72 0.01
CA SER A 178 -13.42 -30.03 -0.38
C SER A 178 -14.46 -31.06 0.07
N SER A 179 -15.61 -31.02 -0.59
CA SER A 179 -16.49 -32.16 -0.79
C SER A 179 -16.56 -32.34 -2.29
N GLU A 180 -15.89 -33.37 -2.79
CA GLU A 180 -16.06 -33.87 -4.14
C GLU A 180 -17.56 -34.11 -4.43
N ASP A 181 -17.97 -33.78 -5.66
CA ASP A 181 -19.27 -34.07 -6.28
C ASP A 181 -20.55 -33.41 -5.73
N ALA A 182 -20.69 -32.10 -5.94
CA ALA A 182 -21.93 -31.46 -6.45
C ALA A 182 -21.66 -29.98 -6.83
N PRO A 183 -22.18 -29.44 -7.95
CA PRO A 183 -21.74 -28.16 -8.48
C PRO A 183 -22.22 -26.98 -7.63
N ALA A 184 -21.27 -26.25 -7.05
CA ALA A 184 -21.49 -25.02 -6.29
C ALA A 184 -22.28 -23.96 -7.09
N PRO A 185 -23.11 -23.12 -6.42
CA PRO A 185 -23.81 -22.03 -7.09
C PRO A 185 -22.78 -21.04 -7.65
N LYS A 186 -22.69 -21.00 -8.98
CA LYS A 186 -21.70 -20.24 -9.73
C LYS A 186 -22.02 -18.74 -9.60
N VAL A 187 -21.35 -18.04 -8.69
CA VAL A 187 -21.54 -16.59 -8.52
C VAL A 187 -21.00 -15.86 -9.76
N PRO A 188 -21.79 -14.98 -10.40
CA PRO A 188 -21.33 -14.20 -11.54
C PRO A 188 -20.20 -13.25 -11.14
N VAL A 189 -19.14 -13.21 -11.95
CA VAL A 189 -18.02 -12.28 -11.82
C VAL A 189 -18.12 -11.24 -12.94
N THR A 190 -17.82 -9.99 -12.63
CA THR A 190 -17.78 -8.92 -13.63
C THR A 190 -16.34 -8.65 -14.08
N LEU A 191 -16.04 -8.87 -15.37
CA LEU A 191 -14.75 -8.61 -15.98
C LEU A 191 -14.87 -7.57 -17.10
N ASP A 192 -13.88 -6.68 -17.20
CA ASP A 192 -13.75 -5.75 -18.33
C ASP A 192 -12.98 -6.47 -19.46
N MET A 193 -13.64 -6.70 -20.60
CA MET A 193 -13.07 -7.30 -21.81
C MET A 193 -12.64 -6.20 -22.79
N PRO A 194 -11.41 -6.21 -23.33
CA PRO A 194 -11.01 -5.26 -24.36
C PRO A 194 -11.87 -5.37 -25.63
N GLY A 195 -12.24 -4.23 -26.25
CA GLY A 195 -13.16 -4.19 -27.38
C GLY A 195 -12.74 -5.06 -28.57
N LYS A 196 -11.43 -5.16 -28.86
CA LYS A 196 -10.93 -6.05 -29.93
C LYS A 196 -11.22 -7.53 -29.69
N VAL A 197 -11.28 -7.95 -28.42
CA VAL A 197 -11.65 -9.32 -28.04
C VAL A 197 -13.16 -9.49 -28.16
N ALA A 198 -13.93 -8.51 -27.72
CA ALA A 198 -15.39 -8.51 -27.84
C ALA A 198 -15.87 -8.53 -29.30
N ASP A 199 -15.26 -7.72 -30.17
CA ASP A 199 -15.56 -7.67 -31.61
C ASP A 199 -15.27 -9.01 -32.28
N PHE A 200 -14.13 -9.64 -31.95
CA PHE A 200 -13.77 -10.96 -32.46
C PHE A 200 -14.77 -12.02 -32.03
N LEU A 201 -15.12 -12.06 -30.73
CA LEU A 201 -16.06 -13.04 -30.20
C LEU A 201 -17.47 -12.88 -30.78
N ARG A 202 -17.95 -11.65 -30.97
CA ARG A 202 -19.24 -11.37 -31.60
C ARG A 202 -19.31 -11.82 -33.06
N ALA A 203 -18.17 -11.89 -33.74
CA ALA A 203 -18.10 -12.38 -35.12
C ALA A 203 -18.12 -13.93 -35.22
N LEU A 204 -17.96 -14.66 -34.11
CA LEU A 204 -17.98 -16.12 -34.10
C LEU A 204 -19.42 -16.65 -34.07
N SER A 205 -19.74 -17.56 -35.00
CA SER A 205 -21.00 -18.30 -35.02
C SER A 205 -21.05 -19.44 -34.01
N MET A 206 -19.89 -19.97 -33.60
CA MET A 206 -19.73 -21.11 -32.68
C MET A 206 -19.50 -20.63 -31.24
N LEU A 207 -20.52 -20.04 -30.62
CA LEU A 207 -20.54 -19.71 -29.19
C LEU A 207 -21.73 -20.39 -28.52
N GLU A 208 -21.52 -20.84 -27.28
CA GLU A 208 -22.57 -21.41 -26.46
C GLU A 208 -23.65 -20.34 -26.14
N PRO A 209 -24.92 -20.72 -25.92
CA PRO A 209 -25.99 -19.76 -25.64
C PRO A 209 -25.69 -18.84 -24.44
N ALA A 210 -25.03 -19.37 -23.40
CA ALA A 210 -24.65 -18.62 -22.21
C ALA A 210 -23.53 -17.60 -22.48
N GLU A 211 -22.60 -17.91 -23.38
CA GLU A 211 -21.52 -17.02 -23.80
C GLU A 211 -22.05 -15.87 -24.65
N ARG A 212 -22.94 -16.20 -25.60
CA ARG A 212 -23.62 -15.20 -26.43
C ARG A 212 -24.47 -14.25 -25.58
N ALA A 213 -25.26 -14.80 -24.66
CA ALA A 213 -26.03 -14.01 -23.71
C ALA A 213 -25.13 -13.08 -22.87
N ALA A 214 -23.97 -13.55 -22.40
CA ALA A 214 -23.04 -12.73 -21.63
C ALA A 214 -22.47 -11.55 -22.45
N LEU A 215 -22.18 -11.75 -23.73
CA LEU A 215 -21.71 -10.69 -24.63
C LEU A 215 -22.81 -9.68 -24.99
N ASP A 216 -24.06 -10.13 -25.09
CA ASP A 216 -25.22 -9.30 -25.42
C ASP A 216 -25.65 -8.43 -24.23
N HIS A 217 -25.59 -8.96 -23.00
CA HIS A 217 -25.89 -8.22 -21.77
C HIS A 217 -24.70 -7.36 -21.28
N GLY A 218 -23.55 -7.43 -21.96
CA GLY A 218 -22.36 -6.68 -21.58
C GLY A 218 -22.51 -5.17 -21.77
N VAL A 219 -22.03 -4.38 -20.80
CA VAL A 219 -22.09 -2.92 -20.84
C VAL A 219 -20.84 -2.35 -21.49
N THR A 220 -21.01 -1.61 -22.58
CA THR A 220 -19.88 -0.98 -23.29
C THR A 220 -19.46 0.32 -22.58
N VAL A 221 -18.19 0.42 -22.21
CA VAL A 221 -17.56 1.62 -21.63
C VAL A 221 -16.51 2.15 -22.61
N ARG A 222 -16.68 3.40 -23.08
CA ARG A 222 -15.72 4.03 -24.00
C ARG A 222 -14.56 4.67 -23.25
N ARG A 223 -13.32 4.39 -23.69
CA ARG A 223 -12.08 5.01 -23.18
C ARG A 223 -11.16 5.36 -24.35
N GLY A 224 -11.10 6.64 -24.72
CA GLY A 224 -10.27 7.12 -25.83
C GLY A 224 -10.72 6.56 -27.20
N GLN A 225 -9.76 6.15 -28.04
CA GLN A 225 -9.99 5.58 -29.39
C GLN A 225 -10.49 4.12 -29.37
N GLY A 226 -11.01 3.63 -28.25
CA GLY A 226 -11.50 2.25 -28.10
C GLY A 226 -12.55 2.10 -27.01
N TYR A 227 -13.01 0.86 -26.82
CA TYR A 227 -14.00 0.52 -25.81
C TYR A 227 -13.59 -0.73 -25.02
N THR A 228 -14.15 -0.88 -23.83
CA THR A 228 -14.11 -2.08 -23.02
C THR A 228 -15.54 -2.56 -22.78
N LEU A 229 -15.79 -3.85 -22.98
CA LEU A 229 -17.07 -4.50 -22.69
C LEU A 229 -17.04 -5.08 -21.29
N ARG A 230 -17.85 -4.56 -20.38
CA ARG A 230 -18.02 -5.10 -19.04
C ARG A 230 -19.00 -6.26 -19.07
N VAL A 231 -18.51 -7.47 -18.85
CA VAL A 231 -19.28 -8.72 -18.92
C VAL A 231 -19.41 -9.30 -17.52
N SER A 232 -20.65 -9.57 -17.08
CA SER A 232 -20.94 -10.22 -15.81
C SER A 232 -21.42 -11.65 -16.06
N ALA A 233 -20.55 -12.64 -15.85
CA ALA A 233 -20.86 -14.03 -16.09
C ALA A 233 -20.15 -14.97 -15.11
N ILE A 234 -20.59 -16.22 -15.06
CA ILE A 234 -19.95 -17.25 -14.25
C ILE A 234 -18.52 -17.54 -14.77
N PRO A 235 -17.56 -17.91 -13.90
CA PRO A 235 -16.16 -18.10 -14.32
C PRO A 235 -15.96 -19.07 -15.50
N SER A 236 -16.80 -20.11 -15.61
CA SER A 236 -16.74 -21.05 -16.74
C SER A 236 -17.06 -20.41 -18.09
N VAL A 237 -17.97 -19.42 -18.12
CA VAL A 237 -18.29 -18.66 -19.34
C VAL A 237 -17.13 -17.75 -19.73
N HIS A 238 -16.46 -17.13 -18.76
CA HIS A 238 -15.25 -16.34 -19.04
C HIS A 238 -14.09 -17.20 -19.60
N ARG A 239 -13.91 -18.43 -19.09
CA ARG A 239 -12.93 -19.40 -19.61
C ARG A 239 -13.28 -19.87 -21.02
N GLY A 240 -14.55 -20.16 -21.30
CA GLY A 240 -15.01 -20.55 -22.64
C GLY A 240 -14.76 -19.43 -23.67
N LEU A 241 -15.16 -18.19 -23.34
CA LEU A 241 -14.85 -17.01 -24.17
C LEU A 241 -13.34 -16.84 -24.40
N LEU A 242 -12.48 -17.08 -23.40
CA LEU A 242 -11.03 -17.01 -23.55
C LEU A 242 -10.48 -18.12 -24.47
N ALA A 243 -11.03 -19.34 -24.38
CA ALA A 243 -10.63 -20.46 -25.24
C ALA A 243 -10.91 -20.18 -26.72
N HIS A 244 -12.07 -19.58 -27.03
CA HIS A 244 -12.39 -19.15 -28.39
C HIS A 244 -11.43 -18.08 -28.94
N CYS A 245 -10.73 -17.35 -28.07
CA CYS A 245 -9.77 -16.32 -28.47
C CYS A 245 -8.38 -16.87 -28.85
N GLN A 246 -8.11 -18.17 -28.79
CA GLN A 246 -6.82 -18.77 -29.17
C GLN A 246 -6.28 -18.33 -30.55
N PRO A 247 -7.10 -18.18 -31.61
CA PRO A 247 -6.63 -17.75 -32.92
C PRO A 247 -5.99 -16.35 -32.97
N LEU A 248 -6.28 -15.49 -31.98
CA LEU A 248 -5.70 -14.13 -31.90
C LEU A 248 -4.20 -14.13 -31.58
N ASP A 249 -3.62 -15.26 -31.17
CA ASP A 249 -2.17 -15.42 -31.00
C ASP A 249 -1.42 -15.75 -32.31
N GLY A 250 -2.16 -15.98 -33.40
CA GLY A 250 -1.63 -16.42 -34.68
C GLY A 250 -1.86 -17.91 -34.88
N THR A 251 -2.81 -18.27 -35.74
CA THR A 251 -2.93 -19.61 -36.32
C THR A 251 -2.23 -19.65 -37.69
N GLN A 252 -1.76 -20.84 -38.09
CA GLN A 252 -1.10 -21.04 -39.39
C GLN A 252 -2.01 -20.52 -40.53
N GLY A 253 -1.63 -19.40 -41.13
CA GLY A 253 -2.30 -18.83 -42.31
C GLY A 253 -2.98 -17.45 -42.16
N ALA A 254 -3.02 -16.84 -40.97
CA ALA A 254 -3.60 -15.50 -40.77
C ALA A 254 -2.55 -14.45 -40.31
N PRO A 255 -2.66 -13.17 -40.74
CA PRO A 255 -1.73 -12.12 -40.34
C PRO A 255 -1.87 -11.80 -38.84
N ILE A 256 -0.75 -11.88 -38.11
CA ILE A 256 -0.69 -11.52 -36.69
C ILE A 256 -0.87 -10.02 -36.54
N VAL A 257 -1.96 -9.59 -35.89
CA VAL A 257 -2.18 -8.18 -35.56
C VAL A 257 -1.70 -7.91 -34.12
N PRO A 258 -0.61 -7.15 -33.89
CA PRO A 258 -0.02 -6.98 -32.56
C PRO A 258 -1.01 -6.46 -31.51
N ALA A 259 -1.96 -5.63 -31.94
CA ALA A 259 -2.95 -5.05 -31.07
C ALA A 259 -4.06 -6.03 -30.64
N GLN A 260 -4.35 -7.08 -31.44
CA GLN A 260 -5.28 -8.14 -31.05
C GLN A 260 -4.63 -9.08 -30.02
N ARG A 261 -3.35 -9.44 -30.23
CA ARG A 261 -2.56 -10.22 -29.28
C ARG A 261 -2.45 -9.55 -27.91
N LYS A 262 -2.18 -8.25 -27.88
CA LYS A 262 -2.15 -7.46 -26.63
C LYS A 262 -3.51 -7.48 -25.92
N ALA A 263 -4.60 -7.31 -26.66
CA ALA A 263 -5.95 -7.29 -26.12
C ALA A 263 -6.36 -8.66 -25.53
N ARG A 264 -6.00 -9.77 -26.19
CA ARG A 264 -6.20 -11.13 -25.67
C ARG A 264 -5.44 -11.36 -24.36
N ARG A 265 -4.15 -11.02 -24.30
CA ARG A 265 -3.32 -11.16 -23.09
C ARG A 265 -3.87 -10.37 -21.90
N GLU A 266 -4.40 -9.18 -22.17
CA GLU A 266 -5.05 -8.36 -21.14
C GLU A 266 -6.33 -9.02 -20.62
N TYR A 267 -7.12 -9.65 -21.49
CA TYR A 267 -8.30 -10.42 -21.07
C TYR A 267 -7.91 -11.70 -20.31
N GLU A 268 -6.92 -12.45 -20.80
CA GLU A 268 -6.37 -13.64 -20.14
C GLU A 268 -5.88 -13.33 -18.72
N SER A 269 -5.11 -12.26 -18.55
CA SER A 269 -4.64 -11.81 -17.23
C SER A 269 -5.80 -11.50 -16.28
N ARG A 270 -6.89 -10.90 -16.78
CA ARG A 270 -8.09 -10.60 -15.98
C ARG A 270 -8.88 -11.85 -15.60
N VAL A 271 -8.98 -12.82 -16.50
CA VAL A 271 -9.62 -14.11 -16.22
C VAL A 271 -8.82 -14.89 -15.17
N ASN A 272 -7.51 -15.00 -15.35
CA ASN A 272 -6.63 -15.76 -14.44
C ASN A 272 -6.54 -15.13 -13.05
N ALA A 273 -6.46 -13.79 -12.96
CA ALA A 273 -6.44 -13.08 -11.68
C ALA A 273 -7.71 -13.29 -10.85
N PHE A 274 -8.84 -13.63 -11.49
CA PHE A 274 -10.10 -13.89 -10.81
C PHE A 274 -10.34 -15.37 -10.50
N THR A 275 -9.70 -16.29 -11.25
CA THR A 275 -9.90 -17.73 -11.07
C THR A 275 -8.92 -18.39 -10.11
N GLY A 276 -7.95 -17.67 -9.54
CA GLY A 276 -7.02 -18.20 -8.54
C GLY A 276 -6.01 -19.25 -9.05
N ASP A 277 -6.12 -19.68 -10.30
CA ASP A 277 -5.08 -20.45 -11.01
C ASP A 277 -4.01 -19.48 -11.53
N THR A 278 -2.96 -19.29 -10.74
CA THR A 278 -1.64 -18.99 -11.31
C THR A 278 -0.97 -20.33 -11.66
N PRO A 279 -0.41 -20.48 -12.88
CA PRO A 279 0.38 -21.65 -13.22
C PRO A 279 1.66 -21.74 -12.39
#